data_AF-A0A7D7X6V5-F1
#
_entry.id   AF-A0A7D7X6V5-F1
#
_cell.length_a   1.000
_cell.length_b   1.000
_cell.length_c   1.000
_cell.angle_alpha   90.00
_cell.angle_beta   90.00
_cell.angle_gamma   90.00
#
_symmetry.space_group_name_H-M   'P 1'
#
loop_
_entity.id
_entity.type
_entity.pdbx_description
1 polymer ?
#
loop_
_entity_poly.entity_id
_entity_poly.type
_entity_poly.pdbx_seq_one_letter_code
_entity_poly.pdbx_strand_id
1 'polypeptide(L)'
;MDKPSSPAAQPCSDDLTPNPPQVPKGRLKSVEELEEAKLIRRLQMMMNLVMQTISQDVSLTIDDASQMIADSRAAALAMFPGKELAYDLIWRPRFQRLMRERFRIM
;
A
#
# COMPACT_ATOMS: atom_id res chain seq x y z
N MET A 1 46.11 -33.36 51.35
CA MET A 1 45.29 -32.13 51.37
C MET A 1 45.66 -31.32 50.15
N ASP A 2 44.88 -31.46 49.07
CA ASP A 2 44.02 -30.39 48.48
C ASP A 2 44.81 -29.60 47.42
N LYS A 3 44.49 -29.53 46.12
CA LYS A 3 43.24 -29.68 45.35
C LYS A 3 43.64 -29.68 43.85
N PRO A 4 42.93 -30.35 42.93
CA PRO A 4 43.28 -30.38 41.50
C PRO A 4 42.80 -29.10 40.78
N SER A 5 43.68 -28.46 40.01
CA SER A 5 43.30 -27.36 39.10
C SER A 5 43.19 -27.91 37.68
N SER A 6 41.96 -28.17 37.27
CA SER A 6 41.60 -28.49 35.89
C SER A 6 41.46 -27.19 35.08
N PRO A 7 42.07 -27.06 33.89
CA PRO A 7 41.54 -26.17 32.88
C PRO A 7 40.64 -26.98 31.94
N ALA A 8 39.36 -26.61 31.95
CA ALA A 8 38.30 -27.17 31.15
C ALA A 8 38.67 -27.22 29.66
N ALA A 9 38.61 -28.43 29.10
CA ALA A 9 38.45 -28.61 27.66
C ALA A 9 37.18 -27.87 27.23
N GLN A 10 37.33 -26.93 26.31
CA GLN A 10 36.24 -26.32 25.58
C GLN A 10 35.49 -27.42 24.79
N PRO A 11 34.16 -27.47 24.80
CA PRO A 11 33.42 -27.91 23.64
C PRO A 11 32.92 -26.66 22.93
N CYS A 12 33.68 -26.22 21.92
CA CYS A 12 33.16 -25.32 20.89
C CYS A 12 31.91 -25.99 20.30
N SER A 13 30.75 -25.51 20.72
CA SER A 13 29.45 -25.88 20.18
C SER A 13 28.78 -24.61 19.67
N ASP A 14 29.48 -23.94 18.75
CA ASP A 14 28.80 -23.08 17.80
C ASP A 14 28.24 -23.99 16.71
N ASP A 15 27.05 -24.50 16.99
CA ASP A 15 26.13 -25.11 16.03
C ASP A 15 25.79 -24.06 14.96
N LEU A 16 26.71 -23.86 14.01
CA LEU A 16 26.41 -23.24 12.73
C LEU A 16 25.63 -24.27 11.93
N THR A 17 24.35 -24.44 12.26
CA THR A 17 23.39 -24.92 11.27
C THR A 17 23.36 -23.86 10.16
N PRO A 18 23.76 -24.17 8.91
CA PRO A 18 23.56 -23.26 7.82
C PRO A 18 22.05 -23.17 7.65
N ASN A 19 21.45 -22.06 8.08
CA ASN A 19 20.08 -21.74 7.73
C ASN A 19 19.97 -21.88 6.21
N PRO A 20 19.17 -22.82 5.67
CA PRO A 20 19.10 -23.01 4.24
C PRO A 20 18.71 -21.70 3.58
N PRO A 21 19.33 -21.33 2.45
CA PRO A 21 19.02 -20.09 1.78
C PRO A 21 17.51 -20.07 1.51
N GLN A 22 16.81 -19.14 2.16
CA GLN A 22 15.41 -18.88 1.89
C GLN A 22 15.32 -18.35 0.47
N VAL A 23 15.16 -19.26 -0.50
CA VAL A 23 14.83 -18.91 -1.88
C VAL A 23 13.54 -18.09 -1.82
N PRO A 24 13.56 -16.82 -2.25
CA PRO A 24 12.34 -16.06 -2.35
C PRO A 24 11.46 -16.81 -3.36
N LYS A 25 10.34 -17.37 -2.88
CA LYS A 25 9.33 -17.98 -3.72
C LYS A 25 8.73 -16.88 -4.59
N GLY A 26 9.38 -16.61 -5.72
CA GLY A 26 8.84 -15.81 -6.80
C GLY A 26 7.62 -16.54 -7.33
N ARG A 27 6.45 -16.25 -6.77
CA ARG A 27 5.16 -16.68 -7.32
C ARG A 27 5.09 -16.07 -8.72
N LEU A 28 5.19 -16.92 -9.75
CA LEU A 28 4.94 -16.53 -11.13
C LEU A 28 3.50 -16.00 -11.16
N LYS A 29 3.36 -14.69 -11.33
CA LYS A 29 2.05 -14.04 -11.37
C LYS A 29 1.32 -14.51 -12.61
N SER A 30 0.05 -14.90 -12.47
CA SER A 30 -0.77 -15.28 -13.62
C SER A 30 -0.97 -14.09 -14.57
N VAL A 31 -1.30 -14.36 -15.84
CA VAL A 31 -1.63 -13.29 -16.81
C VAL A 31 -2.74 -12.38 -16.28
N GLU A 32 -3.73 -12.98 -15.60
CA GLU A 32 -4.86 -12.31 -14.96
C GLU A 32 -4.40 -11.40 -13.79
N GLU A 33 -3.52 -11.88 -12.91
CA GLU A 33 -2.93 -11.05 -11.82
C GLU A 33 -2.12 -9.86 -12.36
N LEU A 34 -1.46 -10.02 -13.51
CA LEU A 34 -0.72 -8.94 -14.16
C LEU A 34 -1.68 -7.88 -14.74
N GLU A 35 -2.82 -8.29 -15.29
CA GLU A 35 -3.85 -7.37 -15.79
C GLU A 35 -4.51 -6.60 -14.64
N GLU A 36 -4.87 -7.29 -13.55
CA GLU A 36 -5.37 -6.64 -12.34
C GLU A 36 -4.36 -5.64 -11.75
N ALA A 37 -3.08 -6.01 -11.69
CA ALA A 37 -2.03 -5.11 -11.22
C ALA A 37 -1.88 -3.86 -12.10
N LYS A 38 -2.05 -3.98 -13.43
CA LYS A 38 -2.06 -2.84 -14.35
C LYS A 38 -3.26 -1.93 -14.09
N LEU A 39 -4.46 -2.50 -13.89
CA LEU A 39 -5.66 -1.74 -13.55
C LEU A 39 -5.51 -1.01 -12.21
N ILE A 40 -4.95 -1.67 -11.20
CA ILE A 40 -4.68 -1.06 -9.88
C ILE A 40 -3.73 0.12 -10.03
N ARG A 41 -2.64 -0.06 -10.79
CA ARG A 41 -1.66 1.01 -11.03
C ARG A 41 -2.29 2.20 -11.77
N ARG A 42 -3.13 1.92 -12.76
CA ARG A 42 -3.87 2.95 -13.51
C ARG A 42 -4.83 3.72 -12.60
N LEU A 43 -5.58 3.00 -11.76
CA LEU A 43 -6.49 3.60 -10.79
C LEU A 43 -5.74 4.48 -9.78
N GLN A 44 -4.63 4.00 -9.23
CA GLN A 44 -3.79 4.78 -8.32
C GLN A 44 -3.26 6.06 -8.99
N MET A 45 -2.79 5.97 -10.23
CA MET A 45 -2.33 7.13 -10.98
C MET A 45 -3.45 8.16 -11.19
N MET A 46 -4.64 7.70 -11.58
CA MET A 46 -5.82 8.56 -11.75
C MET A 46 -6.23 9.24 -10.44
N MET A 47 -6.29 8.51 -9.33
CA MET A 47 -6.62 9.10 -8.02
C MET A 47 -5.56 10.09 -7.54
N ASN A 48 -4.28 9.78 -7.75
CA ASN A 48 -3.20 10.69 -7.43
C ASN A 48 -3.25 11.96 -8.27
N LEU A 49 -3.68 11.86 -9.53
CA LEU A 49 -3.89 13.03 -10.38
C LEU A 49 -5.03 13.90 -9.84
N VAL A 50 -6.19 13.30 -9.56
CA VAL A 50 -7.36 14.00 -9.02
C VAL A 50 -7.04 14.70 -7.69
N MET A 51 -6.34 14.02 -6.78
CA MET A 51 -5.90 14.61 -5.52
C MET A 51 -4.97 15.81 -5.75
N GLN A 52 -4.03 15.72 -6.71
CA GLN A 52 -3.14 16.82 -7.04
C GLN A 52 -3.90 17.98 -7.67
N THR A 53 -4.83 17.72 -8.59
CA THR A 53 -5.66 18.76 -9.22
C THR A 53 -6.47 19.52 -8.18
N ILE A 54 -7.18 18.82 -7.29
CA ILE A 54 -7.95 19.44 -6.20
C ILE A 54 -7.04 20.24 -5.25
N SER A 55 -5.83 19.74 -4.98
CA SER A 55 -4.86 20.41 -4.12
C SER A 55 -4.29 21.70 -4.75
N GLN A 56 -3.97 21.66 -6.04
CA GLN A 56 -3.22 22.72 -6.74
C GLN A 56 -4.12 23.79 -7.36
N ASP A 57 -5.31 23.44 -7.85
CA ASP A 57 -6.16 24.38 -8.60
C ASP A 57 -6.96 25.28 -7.65
N VAL A 58 -6.53 26.54 -7.50
CA VAL A 58 -7.14 27.49 -6.56
C VAL A 58 -8.53 27.95 -7.01
N SER A 59 -8.85 27.82 -8.30
CA SER A 59 -10.14 28.21 -8.87
C SER A 59 -11.23 27.16 -8.69
N LEU A 60 -10.84 25.93 -8.35
CA LEU A 60 -11.76 24.80 -8.21
C LEU A 60 -12.73 25.00 -7.05
N THR A 61 -14.03 24.84 -7.32
CA THR A 61 -15.06 24.91 -6.28
C THR A 61 -15.21 23.59 -5.52
N ILE A 62 -15.90 23.63 -4.39
CA ILE A 62 -16.21 22.44 -3.59
C ILE A 62 -17.06 21.44 -4.40
N ASP A 63 -18.02 21.95 -5.18
CA ASP A 63 -18.92 21.13 -5.98
C ASP A 63 -18.13 20.43 -7.09
N ASP A 64 -17.25 21.15 -7.79
CA ASP A 64 -16.38 20.56 -8.83
C ASP A 64 -15.48 19.48 -8.25
N ALA A 65 -14.85 19.75 -7.10
CA ALA A 65 -14.01 18.75 -6.43
C ALA A 65 -14.81 17.51 -6.03
N SER A 66 -16.05 17.69 -5.55
CA SER A 66 -16.94 16.59 -5.19
C SER A 66 -17.35 15.76 -6.42
N GLN A 67 -17.62 16.42 -7.54
CA GLN A 67 -17.98 15.78 -8.80
C GLN A 67 -16.79 14.98 -9.35
N MET A 68 -15.58 15.54 -9.32
CA MET A 68 -14.36 14.81 -9.73
C MET A 68 -14.13 13.55 -8.90
N ILE A 69 -14.38 13.60 -7.58
CA ILE A 69 -14.27 12.42 -6.71
C ILE A 69 -15.33 11.38 -7.09
N ALA A 70 -16.58 11.81 -7.32
CA ALA A 70 -17.67 10.94 -7.72
C ALA A 70 -17.39 10.24 -9.07
N ASP A 71 -16.93 10.99 -10.07
CA ASP A 71 -16.59 10.47 -11.39
C ASP A 71 -15.43 9.48 -11.32
N SER A 72 -14.41 9.81 -10.51
CA SER A 72 -13.26 8.94 -10.28
C SER A 72 -13.66 7.63 -9.62
N ARG A 73 -14.61 7.68 -8.66
CA ARG A 73 -15.21 6.49 -8.06
C ARG A 73 -15.94 5.67 -9.12
N ALA A 74 -16.83 6.27 -9.90
CA ALA A 74 -17.56 5.57 -10.96
C ALA A 74 -16.62 4.86 -11.96
N ALA A 75 -15.54 5.53 -12.37
CA ALA A 75 -14.51 4.93 -13.21
C ALA A 75 -13.80 3.74 -12.54
N ALA A 76 -13.53 3.82 -11.23
CA ALA A 76 -12.95 2.72 -10.47
C ALA A 76 -13.87 1.49 -10.44
N LEU A 77 -15.18 1.71 -10.29
CA LEU A 77 -16.19 0.64 -10.26
C LEU A 77 -16.41 0.00 -11.62
N ALA A 78 -16.29 0.78 -12.70
CA ALA A 78 -16.31 0.25 -14.06
C ALA A 78 -15.09 -0.65 -14.35
N MET A 79 -13.91 -0.32 -13.80
CA MET A 79 -12.71 -1.16 -13.92
C MET A 79 -12.75 -2.37 -12.98
N PHE A 80 -13.41 -2.24 -11.83
CA PHE A 80 -13.48 -3.27 -10.79
C PHE A 80 -14.91 -3.42 -10.25
N PRO A 81 -15.81 -4.10 -10.99
CA PRO A 81 -17.17 -4.29 -10.53
C PRO A 81 -17.19 -5.03 -9.19
N GLY A 82 -17.99 -4.52 -8.24
CA GLY A 82 -18.14 -5.11 -6.91
C GLY A 82 -17.02 -4.80 -5.89
N LYS A 83 -16.00 -3.99 -6.25
CA LYS A 83 -14.90 -3.62 -5.34
C LYS A 83 -15.04 -2.22 -4.71
N GLU A 84 -16.27 -1.78 -4.47
CA GLU A 84 -16.61 -0.47 -3.88
C GLU A 84 -16.02 -0.26 -2.49
N LEU A 85 -16.15 -1.28 -1.64
CA LEU A 85 -15.69 -1.23 -0.24
C LEU A 85 -14.18 -1.01 -0.14
N ALA A 86 -13.40 -1.59 -1.07
CA ALA A 86 -11.95 -1.39 -1.10
C ALA A 86 -11.59 0.06 -1.44
N TYR A 87 -12.35 0.69 -2.35
CA TYR A 87 -12.18 2.10 -2.66
C TYR A 87 -12.52 2.97 -1.45
N ASP A 88 -13.68 2.73 -0.84
CA ASP A 88 -14.17 3.53 0.29
C ASP A 88 -13.26 3.41 1.52
N LEU A 89 -12.64 2.26 1.76
CA LEU A 89 -11.72 2.07 2.87
C LEU A 89 -10.39 2.83 2.67
N ILE A 90 -9.87 2.86 1.44
CA ILE A 90 -8.53 3.40 1.14
C ILE A 90 -8.58 4.90 0.82
N TRP A 91 -9.54 5.32 0.00
CA TRP A 91 -9.53 6.63 -0.64
C TRP A 91 -10.43 7.64 0.05
N ARG A 92 -11.57 7.20 0.59
CA ARG A 92 -12.50 8.08 1.31
C ARG A 92 -11.83 8.90 2.43
N PRO A 93 -11.01 8.34 3.34
CA PRO A 93 -10.35 9.14 4.36
C PRO A 93 -9.33 10.14 3.78
N ARG A 94 -8.71 9.82 2.63
CA ARG A 94 -7.76 10.71 1.95
C ARG A 94 -8.46 11.91 1.33
N PHE A 95 -9.56 11.65 0.61
CA PHE A 95 -10.37 12.73 0.02
C PHE A 95 -11.03 13.59 1.08
N GLN A 96 -11.54 13.02 2.17
CA GLN A 96 -12.09 13.80 3.28
C GLN A 96 -11.08 14.76 3.89
N ARG A 97 -9.85 14.29 4.12
CA ARG A 97 -8.76 15.15 4.60
C ARG A 97 -8.45 16.26 3.60
N LEU A 98 -8.31 15.92 2.32
CA LEU A 98 -8.04 16.90 1.26
C LEU A 98 -9.13 17.98 1.19
N MET A 99 -10.40 17.58 1.18
CA MET A 99 -11.54 18.51 1.14
C MET A 99 -11.56 19.43 2.36
N ARG A 100 -11.27 18.90 3.56
CA ARG A 100 -11.19 19.69 4.79
C ARG A 100 -10.04 20.69 4.76
N GLU A 101 -8.86 20.27 4.34
CA GLU A 101 -7.66 21.11 4.26
C GLU A 101 -7.85 22.24 3.23
N ARG A 102 -8.45 21.93 2.07
CA ARG A 102 -8.60 22.88 0.97
C ARG A 102 -9.78 23.84 1.13
N PHE A 103 -10.95 23.32 1.47
CA PHE A 103 -12.18 24.11 1.52
C PHE A 103 -12.54 24.58 2.93
N ARG A 104 -11.74 24.22 3.94
CA ARG A 104 -11.93 24.58 5.36
C ARG A 104 -13.35 24.28 5.85
N ILE A 105 -13.95 23.20 5.33
CA ILE A 105 -15.28 22.73 5.73
C ILE A 105 -15.14 22.21 7.17
N MET A 106 -15.72 22.96 8.11
CA MET A 106 -15.76 22.65 9.53
C MET A 106 -17.14 22.10 9.89
#